data_AF-A0A932X084-F1
#
_entry.id   AF-A0A932X084-F1
#
_cell.length_a   1.000
_cell.length_b   1.000
_cell.length_c   1.000
_cell.angle_alpha   90.00
_cell.angle_beta   90.00
_cell.angle_gamma   90.00
#
_symmetry.space_group_name_H-M   'P 1'
#
loop_
_entity.id
_entity.type
_entity.pdbx_description
1 polymer ?
#
loop_
_entity_poly.entity_id
_entity_poly.type
_entity_poly.pdbx_seq_one_letter_code
_entity_poly.pdbx_strand_id
1 'polypeptide(L)' 'RGTKNFDEVPQLYIDPVECIDCGACVPVCPVTAIFTLDDLPEKWAGYTQINAQYFGR' A
#
# COMPACT_ATOMS: atom_id res chain seq x y z
N ARG A 1 13.91 -3.53 5.13
CA ARG A 1 13.33 -3.31 3.78
C ARG A 1 12.73 -1.91 3.81
N GLY A 2 13.29 -0.99 3.03
CA GLY A 2 13.01 0.44 3.13
C GLY A 2 14.07 1.17 2.34
N THR A 3 13.75 1.53 1.11
CA THR A 3 14.67 2.31 0.29
C THR A 3 14.72 3.71 0.87
N LYS A 4 15.93 4.24 1.10
CA LYS A 4 16.08 5.65 1.49
C LYS A 4 15.72 6.58 0.33
N ASN A 5 15.74 6.06 -0.90
CA ASN A 5 15.33 6.73 -2.13
C ASN A 5 14.04 6.10 -2.65
N PHE A 6 12.96 6.87 -2.65
CA PHE A 6 11.66 6.43 -3.16
C PHE A 6 11.58 6.45 -4.70
N ASP A 7 12.51 7.15 -5.36
CA ASP A 7 12.56 7.25 -6.84
C ASP A 7 13.11 5.99 -7.52
N GLU A 8 13.75 5.10 -6.76
CA GLU A 8 14.38 3.88 -7.28
C GLU A 8 13.41 2.68 -7.31
N VAL A 9 12.21 2.84 -6.76
CA VAL A 9 11.20 1.78 -6.72
C VAL A 9 9.99 2.18 -7.57
N PRO A 10 9.38 1.22 -8.29
CA PRO A 10 8.25 1.54 -9.18
C PRO A 10 6.99 1.95 -8.42
N GLN A 11 6.87 1.57 -7.14
CA GLN A 11 5.77 1.92 -6.25
C GLN A 11 6.18 1.73 -4.78
N LEU A 12 5.38 2.29 -3.87
CA LEU A 12 5.45 2.03 -2.44
C LEU A 12 4.45 0.94 -2.04
N TYR A 13 4.72 0.26 -0.92
CA TYR A 13 3.95 -0.87 -0.44
C TYR A 13 3.59 -0.68 1.04
N ILE A 14 2.42 -1.16 1.45
CA ILE A 14 1.94 -1.13 2.84
C ILE A 14 2.10 -2.55 3.41
N ASP A 15 2.75 -2.70 4.56
CA ASP A 15 2.80 -4.00 5.25
C ASP A 15 1.44 -4.27 5.92
N PRO A 16 0.68 -5.30 5.48
CA PRO A 16 -0.65 -5.56 6.01
C PRO A 16 -0.65 -6.04 7.47
N VAL A 17 0.49 -6.46 8.03
CA VAL A 17 0.57 -6.91 9.43
C VAL A 17 1.01 -5.79 10.37
N GLU A 18 1.80 -4.82 9.89
CA GLU A 18 2.16 -3.64 10.68
C GLU A 18 1.12 -2.51 10.54
N CYS A 19 0.33 -2.50 9.47
CA CYS A 19 -0.79 -1.58 9.31
C CYS A 19 -1.80 -1.79 10.44
N ILE A 20 -2.18 -0.69 11.09
CA ILE A 20 -3.16 -0.66 12.19
C ILE A 20 -4.48 0.00 11.79
N ASP A 21 -4.71 0.13 10.48
CA ASP A 21 -5.93 0.72 9.90
C ASP A 21 -6.26 2.15 10.39
N CYS A 22 -5.23 2.97 10.67
CA CYS A 22 -5.43 4.34 11.15
C CYS A 22 -5.91 5.34 10.07
N GLY A 23 -5.82 4.96 8.79
CA GLY A 23 -6.30 5.77 7.66
C GLY A 23 -5.53 7.06 7.35
N ALA A 24 -4.50 7.42 8.12
CA ALA A 24 -3.78 8.70 7.96
C ALA A 24 -3.09 8.87 6.60
N CYS A 25 -2.72 7.77 5.95
CA CYS A 25 -2.06 7.77 4.64
C CYS A 25 -3.02 8.05 3.46
N VAL A 26 -4.31 7.76 3.61
CA VAL A 26 -5.32 7.89 2.55
C VAL A 26 -5.48 9.34 2.07
N PRO A 27 -5.77 10.35 2.95
CA PRO A 27 -6.03 11.71 2.49
C PRO A 27 -4.78 12.47 2.02
N VAL A 28 -3.58 12.01 2.40
CA VAL A 28 -2.32 12.68 2.02
C VAL A 28 -1.78 12.22 0.67
N CYS A 29 -2.31 11.12 0.11
CA CYS A 29 -1.87 10.61 -1.18
C CYS A 29 -2.39 11.54 -2.30
N PRO A 30 -1.50 12.23 -3.05
CA PRO A 30 -1.92 13.25 -4.01
C PRO A 30 -2.64 12.69 -5.25
N VAL A 31 -2.56 11.38 -5.47
CA VAL A 31 -3.15 10.67 -6.61
C VAL A 31 -4.18 9.62 -6.20
N THR A 32 -4.55 9.58 -4.92
CA THR A 32 -5.59 8.67 -4.40
C THR A 32 -5.31 7.20 -4.72
N ALA A 33 -4.07 6.75 -4.50
CA ALA A 33 -3.64 5.38 -4.77
C ALA A 33 -3.83 4.40 -3.59
N ILE A 34 -4.19 4.91 -2.40
CA ILE A 34 -4.29 4.14 -1.16
C ILE A 34 -5.77 3.96 -0.82
N PHE A 35 -6.17 2.71 -0.58
CA PHE A 35 -7.53 2.31 -0.23
C PHE A 35 -7.51 1.46 1.04
N THR A 36 -8.58 1.53 1.82
CA THR A 36 -8.91 0.50 2.80
C THR A 36 -9.35 -0.77 2.07
N LEU A 37 -9.40 -1.91 2.76
CA LEU A 37 -9.87 -3.15 2.14
C LEU A 37 -11.35 -3.06 1.72
N ASP A 38 -12.17 -2.34 2.48
CA ASP A 38 -13.59 -2.15 2.21
C ASP A 38 -13.85 -1.24 0.99
N ASP A 39 -12.96 -0.26 0.76
CA ASP A 39 -13.09 0.69 -0.35
C ASP A 39 -12.26 0.31 -1.59
N LEU A 40 -11.54 -0.82 -1.57
CA LEU A 40 -10.66 -1.23 -2.67
C LEU A 40 -11.47 -1.63 -3.91
N PRO A 41 -11.31 -0.92 -5.05
CA PRO A 41 -11.98 -1.31 -6.28
C PRO A 41 -11.58 -2.70 -6.76
N GLU A 42 -12.54 -3.51 -7.18
CA GLU A 42 -12.33 -4.91 -7.60
C GLU A 42 -11.24 -5.07 -8.66
N LYS A 43 -11.16 -4.13 -9.62
CA LYS A 43 -10.11 -4.08 -10.66
C LYS A 43 -8.68 -4.02 -10.11
N TRP A 44 -8.51 -3.64 -8.84
CA TRP A 44 -7.21 -3.51 -8.16
C TRP A 44 -7.06 -4.50 -6.99
N ALA A 45 -7.96 -5.48 -6.83
CA ALA A 45 -7.92 -6.46 -5.75
C ALA A 45 -6.57 -7.18 -5.63
N GLY A 46 -5.88 -7.42 -6.77
CA GLY A 46 -4.57 -8.06 -6.80
C GLY A 46 -3.44 -7.30 -6.08
N TYR A 47 -3.59 -5.99 -5.85
CA TYR A 47 -2.57 -5.20 -5.15
C TYR A 47 -2.46 -5.54 -3.67
N THR A 48 -3.49 -6.14 -3.06
CA THR A 48 -3.41 -6.65 -1.68
C THR A 48 -2.30 -7.69 -1.54
N GLN A 49 -2.27 -8.67 -2.45
CA GLN A 49 -1.26 -9.72 -2.47
C GLN A 49 0.13 -9.17 -2.82
N ILE A 50 0.22 -8.22 -3.74
CA ILE A 50 1.49 -7.58 -4.13
C ILE A 50 2.12 -6.87 -2.92
N ASN A 51 1.31 -6.15 -2.13
CA ASN A 51 1.75 -5.52 -0.89
C ASN A 51 2.26 -6.55 0.13
N ALA A 52 1.52 -7.64 0.37
CA ALA A 52 1.92 -8.72 1.28
C ALA A 52 3.23 -9.40 0.85
N GLN A 53 3.36 -9.74 -0.44
CA GLN A 53 4.56 -10.38 -1.00
C GLN A 53 5.79 -9.48 -0.88
N TYR A 54 5.61 -8.16 -0.96
CA TYR A 54 6.69 -7.22 -0.69
C TYR A 54 7.16 -7.25 0.78
N PHE A 55 6.47 -7.88 1.72
CA PHE A 55 6.99 -8.10 3.08
C PHE A 55 7.24 -9.59 3.39
N GLY A 56 7.04 -10.48 2.42
CA GLY A 56 7.15 -11.92 2.63
C GLY A 56 6.03 -12.47 3.51
N ARG A 57 4.86 -11.82 3.47
CA ARG A 57 3.62 -12.22 4.15
C ARG A 57 2.68 -12.91 3.15
#